data_AF-A0A178Y7X7-F1
#
_entry.id   AF-A0A178Y7X7-F1
#
_cell.length_a   1.000
_cell.length_b   1.000
_cell.length_c   1.000
_cell.angle_alpha   90.00
_cell.angle_beta   90.00
_cell.angle_gamma   90.00
#
_symmetry.space_group_name_H-M   'P 1'
#
loop_
_entity.id
_entity.type
_entity.pdbx_description
1 polymer ?
#
loop_
_entity_poly.entity_id
_entity_poly.type
_entity_poly.pdbx_seq_one_letter_code
_entity_poly.pdbx_strand_id
1 'polypeptide(L)'
;MHFEAPVDLSVGRVRIVGDGQTIADWVATPDNRVMQADNLKPGLYSAEIRPAGVSPQSVVFKVYEGQANTVILPTFSALSSTGSNTSFFDTDSLQTMAEIPVSISDESLKSIDFPPDQSAQLSGVAPEQILERQRSQVTVSADKRRITIGLSEERAGRETFDLFRGQTRMELFPGRLEIEIPTDIQRDYWTDRRVRLSAAIEQVRIERCLLPLYRGGTRITIAAPAFSPSDLELSIFPVDPKLRALVRALDAGTSEEVIAVRDDLLAKNSREAMLGLQSDPWGAILVGLLAIRFPGIVGPFDEEWGNELADQIGWAFDAHVIRASLALAGSAPSRGAQDLAIENAVTYLAAAQVAGSPYYRYSNQLFGEMAAGIASYIKANRKRIGDTVADRRDKLYSRWHRELPLQRGSGPTFTWLARDLDALKERKVLVPKRNPSGKLRARDTTVIFEGQVSAGQIAIISGGVNSSAGSGGIAVSALELHSADAPSDSLSQMPAFGRPPGPDVDPNKGRFGGQARCNGFNLSATFEPTKSKDWVTINLTVEAERSVKIGVGDFAWFVLHPTFSPSALKVSFRGNRARLRIQAYGGFTVGVWLPKPNTELECNLAAIAGAPRIIQSR
;
A
#
# COMPACT_ATOMS: atom_id res chain seq x y z
N MET A 1 -3.16 32.02 10.74
CA MET A 1 -3.15 30.95 9.73
C MET A 1 -3.42 29.64 10.43
N HIS A 2 -4.33 28.85 9.88
CA HIS A 2 -4.61 27.49 10.31
C HIS A 2 -4.14 26.54 9.21
N PHE A 3 -3.20 25.66 9.53
CA PHE A 3 -2.69 24.65 8.60
C PHE A 3 -2.98 23.26 9.15
N GLU A 4 -3.54 22.40 8.32
CA GLU A 4 -3.76 20.98 8.63
C GLU A 4 -3.03 20.09 7.61
N ALA A 5 -2.08 19.31 8.11
CA ALA A 5 -1.36 18.31 7.32
C ALA A 5 -2.30 17.18 6.86
N PRO A 6 -1.92 16.40 5.82
CA PRO A 6 -2.79 15.36 5.26
C PRO A 6 -3.37 14.41 6.30
N VAL A 7 -4.67 14.11 6.20
CA VAL A 7 -5.38 13.27 7.19
C VAL A 7 -4.84 11.85 7.30
N ASP A 8 -4.29 11.29 6.21
CA ASP A 8 -3.67 9.97 6.15
C ASP A 8 -2.15 10.00 6.43
N LEU A 9 -1.60 11.16 6.81
CA LEU A 9 -0.26 11.28 7.34
C LEU A 9 -0.18 10.51 8.67
N SER A 10 0.80 9.63 8.74
CA SER A 10 0.98 8.71 9.87
C SER A 10 2.07 9.21 10.80
N VAL A 11 3.29 9.34 10.30
CA VAL A 11 4.36 10.07 10.99
C VAL A 11 5.28 10.67 9.95
N GLY A 12 5.71 11.91 10.18
CA GLY A 12 6.64 12.58 9.29
C GLY A 12 6.89 14.03 9.67
N ARG A 13 7.96 14.60 9.12
CA ARG A 13 8.31 16.01 9.35
C ARG A 13 7.50 16.91 8.42
N VAL A 14 6.90 17.95 8.99
CA VAL A 14 6.23 19.02 8.24
C VAL A 14 7.00 20.31 8.47
N ARG A 15 7.44 20.94 7.38
CA ARG A 15 8.18 22.21 7.43
C ARG A 15 7.45 23.25 6.60
N ILE A 16 7.14 24.39 7.19
CA ILE A 16 6.53 25.53 6.51
C ILE A 16 7.52 26.67 6.42
N VAL A 17 7.74 27.15 5.21
CA VAL A 17 8.64 28.26 4.89
C VAL A 17 7.84 29.38 4.21
N GLY A 18 8.10 30.62 4.59
CA GLY A 18 7.57 31.81 3.94
C GLY A 18 8.51 33.00 4.15
N ASP A 19 8.61 33.87 3.16
CA ASP A 19 9.52 35.04 3.19
C ASP A 19 10.99 34.65 3.53
N GLY A 20 11.45 33.49 3.02
CA GLY A 20 12.79 32.95 3.29
C GLY A 20 13.02 32.44 4.72
N GLN A 21 12.00 32.45 5.59
CA GLN A 21 12.11 32.02 7.00
C GLN A 21 11.29 30.75 7.26
N THR A 22 11.78 29.91 8.17
CA THR A 22 11.03 28.75 8.65
C THR A 22 10.02 29.21 9.69
N ILE A 23 8.74 29.06 9.36
CA ILE A 23 7.60 29.47 10.19
C ILE A 23 7.27 28.37 11.20
N ALA A 24 7.31 27.13 10.75
CA ALA A 24 7.07 25.96 11.57
C ALA A 24 7.89 24.78 11.05
N ASP A 25 8.39 23.96 11.96
CA ASP A 25 9.08 22.71 11.66
C ASP A 25 8.82 21.73 12.80
N TRP A 26 8.01 20.70 12.54
CA TRP A 26 7.63 19.73 13.56
C TRP A 26 7.44 18.34 12.99
N VAL A 27 7.44 17.33 13.86
CA VAL A 27 7.01 15.99 13.50
C VAL A 27 5.50 15.90 13.68
N ALA A 28 4.79 15.75 12.57
CA ALA A 28 3.35 15.53 12.59
C ALA A 28 3.02 14.05 12.81
N THR A 29 2.03 13.81 13.66
CA THR A 29 1.45 12.49 13.97
C THR A 29 -0.07 12.56 13.77
N PRO A 30 -0.84 11.45 13.81
CA PRO A 30 -2.28 11.50 13.55
C PRO A 30 -3.04 12.32 14.61
N ASP A 31 -2.48 12.45 15.82
CA ASP A 31 -3.04 13.24 16.92
C ASP A 31 -2.43 14.66 16.98
N ASN A 32 -1.49 14.99 16.08
CA ASN A 32 -0.81 16.28 16.02
C ASN A 32 -0.49 16.69 14.56
N ARG A 33 -1.54 17.02 13.80
CA ARG A 33 -1.45 17.45 12.38
C ARG A 33 -1.64 18.94 12.15
N VAL A 34 -2.12 19.65 13.17
CA VAL A 34 -2.58 21.04 13.04
C VAL A 34 -1.51 21.99 13.56
N MET A 35 -1.24 23.03 12.80
CA MET A 35 -0.39 24.14 13.21
C MET A 35 -1.17 25.46 13.07
N GLN A 36 -1.06 26.29 14.10
CA GLN A 36 -1.62 27.65 14.11
C GLN A 36 -0.48 28.65 14.25
N ALA A 37 -0.49 29.67 13.40
CA ALA A 37 0.49 30.76 13.45
C ALA A 37 -0.20 32.10 13.17
N ASP A 38 0.07 33.09 14.02
CA ASP A 38 -0.50 34.44 13.93
C ASP A 38 0.53 35.44 13.39
N ASN A 39 0.06 36.62 12.97
CA ASN A 39 0.90 37.73 12.52
C ASN A 39 1.88 37.39 11.38
N LEU A 40 1.47 36.47 10.48
CA LEU A 40 2.22 36.17 9.27
C LEU A 40 2.13 37.30 8.27
N LYS A 41 3.24 37.61 7.60
CA LYS A 41 3.24 38.57 6.49
C LYS A 41 2.42 38.02 5.31
N PRO A 42 1.63 38.84 4.63
CA PRO A 42 0.98 38.43 3.38
C PRO A 42 2.03 38.01 2.35
N GLY A 43 1.80 36.90 1.64
CA GLY A 43 2.78 36.38 0.69
C GLY A 43 2.57 34.91 0.33
N LEU A 44 3.53 34.35 -0.41
CA LEU A 44 3.56 32.92 -0.73
C LEU A 44 4.34 32.13 0.32
N TYR A 45 3.80 30.97 0.63
CA TYR A 45 4.33 30.02 1.59
C TYR A 45 4.41 28.64 0.93
N SER A 46 5.34 27.82 1.41
CA SER A 46 5.46 26.42 1.00
C SER A 46 5.47 25.53 2.24
N ALA A 47 4.62 24.51 2.24
CA ALA A 47 4.66 23.42 3.20
C ALA A 47 5.29 22.19 2.54
N GLU A 48 6.38 21.69 3.10
CA GLU A 48 7.00 20.43 2.73
C GLU A 48 6.60 19.35 3.74
N ILE A 49 6.01 18.27 3.23
CA ILE A 49 5.52 17.12 3.99
C ILE A 49 6.43 15.94 3.68
N ARG A 50 7.15 15.44 4.70
CA ARG A 50 8.09 14.32 4.59
C ARG A 50 7.66 13.15 5.49
N PRO A 51 6.78 12.26 5.02
CA PRO A 51 6.45 11.06 5.78
C PRO A 51 7.66 10.13 5.92
N ALA A 52 7.80 9.47 7.07
CA ALA A 52 8.88 8.52 7.30
C ALA A 52 8.88 7.41 6.22
N GLY A 53 10.02 7.25 5.54
CA GLY A 53 10.22 6.23 4.51
C GLY A 53 9.55 6.51 3.16
N VAL A 54 9.02 7.71 2.91
CA VAL A 54 8.37 8.07 1.63
C VAL A 54 8.89 9.40 1.10
N SER A 55 8.93 9.53 -0.23
CA SER A 55 9.34 10.76 -0.91
C SER A 55 8.51 11.96 -0.48
N PRO A 56 9.14 13.12 -0.25
CA PRO A 56 8.44 14.30 0.23
C PRO A 56 7.51 14.90 -0.83
N GLN A 57 6.48 15.61 -0.37
CA GLN A 57 5.56 16.38 -1.20
C GLN A 57 5.54 17.84 -0.70
N SER A 58 5.47 18.79 -1.62
CA SER A 58 5.42 20.21 -1.34
C SER A 58 4.09 20.79 -1.79
N VAL A 59 3.46 21.62 -0.95
CA VAL A 59 2.26 22.37 -1.30
C VAL A 59 2.54 23.86 -1.14
N VAL A 60 2.34 24.61 -2.22
CA VAL A 60 2.48 26.08 -2.23
C VAL A 60 1.12 26.71 -2.02
N PHE A 61 1.04 27.72 -1.17
CA PHE A 61 -0.20 28.42 -0.85
C PHE A 61 0.05 29.90 -0.59
N LYS A 62 -1.02 30.71 -0.65
CA LYS A 62 -0.93 32.16 -0.45
C LYS A 62 -1.63 32.56 0.83
N VAL A 63 -0.97 33.43 1.59
CA VAL A 63 -1.50 34.06 2.80
C VAL A 63 -1.92 35.49 2.47
N TYR A 64 -3.18 35.82 2.75
CA TYR A 64 -3.77 37.13 2.54
C TYR A 64 -3.84 37.95 3.83
N GLU A 65 -3.68 39.27 3.68
CA GLU A 65 -3.83 40.21 4.79
C GLU A 65 -5.28 40.25 5.29
N GLY A 66 -5.47 40.32 6.61
CA GLY A 66 -6.80 40.50 7.21
C GLY A 66 -7.79 39.34 7.05
N GLN A 67 -7.36 38.21 6.48
CA GLN A 67 -8.22 37.03 6.26
C GLN A 67 -7.82 35.85 7.15
N ALA A 68 -8.81 35.02 7.50
CA ALA A 68 -8.57 33.72 8.10
C ALA A 68 -8.00 32.77 7.04
N ASN A 69 -6.68 32.64 7.01
CA ASN A 69 -5.99 31.76 6.07
C ASN A 69 -6.03 30.32 6.58
N THR A 70 -6.94 29.52 6.01
CA THR A 70 -7.14 28.10 6.34
C THR A 70 -6.65 27.23 5.18
N VAL A 71 -5.66 26.38 5.46
CA VAL A 71 -5.03 25.47 4.50
C VAL A 71 -5.19 24.05 5.01
N ILE A 72 -6.10 23.29 4.39
CA ILE A 72 -6.36 21.88 4.74
C ILE A 72 -5.92 21.02 3.57
N LEU A 73 -4.88 20.22 3.78
CA LEU A 73 -4.31 19.41 2.71
C LEU A 73 -5.15 18.14 2.45
N PRO A 74 -5.27 17.70 1.18
CA PRO A 74 -5.89 16.42 0.86
C PRO A 74 -5.01 15.27 1.37
N THR A 75 -5.45 14.03 1.17
CA THR A 75 -4.64 12.86 1.50
C THR A 75 -3.26 12.92 0.81
N PHE A 76 -2.23 12.48 1.52
CA PHE A 76 -0.87 12.35 1.04
C PHE A 76 -0.80 11.40 -0.16
N SER A 77 -1.63 10.36 -0.14
CA SER A 77 -1.80 9.43 -1.26
C SER A 77 -2.27 10.14 -2.54
N ALA A 78 -3.16 11.12 -2.42
CA ALA A 78 -3.60 11.97 -3.52
C ALA A 78 -2.50 12.94 -3.97
N LEU A 79 -1.80 13.61 -3.04
CA LEU A 79 -0.65 14.48 -3.36
C LEU A 79 0.41 13.73 -4.18
N SER A 80 0.77 12.52 -3.73
CA SER A 80 1.75 11.66 -4.39
C SER A 80 1.31 11.16 -5.77
N SER A 81 0.01 11.21 -6.08
CA SER A 81 -0.55 10.70 -7.35
C SER A 81 -0.52 11.71 -8.49
N THR A 82 -0.23 12.99 -8.19
CA THR A 82 -0.19 14.08 -9.18
C THR A 82 0.92 13.89 -10.23
N GLY A 83 1.96 13.12 -9.90
CA GLY A 83 3.13 12.91 -10.76
C GLY A 83 4.15 14.06 -10.71
N SER A 84 3.91 15.06 -9.88
CA SER A 84 4.83 16.12 -9.47
C SER A 84 5.04 15.99 -7.95
N ASN A 85 6.19 16.44 -7.44
CA ASN A 85 6.38 16.56 -5.99
C ASN A 85 5.87 17.91 -5.45
N THR A 86 5.30 18.75 -6.32
CA THR A 86 4.78 20.07 -5.96
C THR A 86 3.34 20.21 -6.44
N SER A 87 2.47 20.64 -5.54
CA SER A 87 1.06 20.99 -5.78
C SER A 87 0.76 22.40 -5.24
N PHE A 88 -0.40 22.94 -5.56
CA PHE A 88 -0.80 24.30 -5.20
C PHE A 88 -2.15 24.32 -4.51
N PHE A 89 -2.27 25.02 -3.39
CA PHE A 89 -3.54 25.21 -2.70
C PHE A 89 -4.20 26.49 -3.20
N ASP A 90 -5.38 26.35 -3.81
CA ASP A 90 -6.21 27.48 -4.24
C ASP A 90 -7.07 27.95 -3.06
N THR A 91 -6.69 29.07 -2.45
CA THR A 91 -7.39 29.64 -1.29
C THR A 91 -8.84 30.02 -1.59
N ASP A 92 -9.19 30.31 -2.85
CA ASP A 92 -10.57 30.69 -3.22
C ASP A 92 -11.51 29.48 -3.27
N SER A 93 -11.01 28.34 -3.77
CA SER A 93 -11.79 27.09 -3.84
C SER A 93 -11.55 26.14 -2.67
N LEU A 94 -10.62 26.47 -1.78
CA LEU A 94 -10.14 25.63 -0.67
C LEU A 94 -9.73 24.23 -1.14
N GLN A 95 -9.16 24.13 -2.34
CA GLN A 95 -8.77 22.86 -2.96
C GLN A 95 -7.30 22.88 -3.37
N THR A 96 -6.66 21.71 -3.24
CA THR A 96 -5.33 21.50 -3.81
C THR A 96 -5.45 21.12 -5.27
N MET A 97 -4.64 21.74 -6.11
CA MET A 97 -4.58 21.58 -7.55
C MET A 97 -3.17 21.15 -7.97
N ALA A 98 -3.08 20.39 -9.06
CA ALA A 98 -1.79 20.02 -9.65
C ALA A 98 -1.19 21.15 -10.50
N GLU A 99 -2.03 22.05 -11.01
CA GLU A 99 -1.65 23.20 -11.83
C GLU A 99 -1.62 24.48 -10.99
N ILE A 100 -0.85 25.47 -11.44
CA ILE A 100 -0.73 26.78 -10.78
C ILE A 100 -2.09 27.49 -10.87
N PRO A 101 -2.74 27.83 -9.73
CA PRO A 101 -3.97 28.60 -9.71
C PRO A 101 -3.74 30.00 -10.27
N VAL A 102 -4.77 30.57 -10.90
CA VAL A 102 -4.73 31.94 -11.47
C VAL A 102 -4.37 33.00 -10.42
N SER A 103 -4.61 32.71 -9.13
CA SER A 103 -4.28 33.58 -7.99
C SER A 103 -2.77 33.66 -7.66
N ILE A 104 -1.94 32.80 -8.27
CA ILE A 104 -0.48 32.72 -8.09
C ILE A 104 0.19 33.08 -9.43
N SER A 105 0.98 34.16 -9.45
CA SER A 105 1.72 34.56 -10.66
C SER A 105 3.09 33.87 -10.76
N ASP A 106 3.55 33.59 -11.99
CA ASP A 106 4.86 32.99 -12.26
C ASP A 106 6.04 33.81 -11.70
N GLU A 107 5.91 35.15 -11.64
CA GLU A 107 6.95 36.00 -11.03
C GLU A 107 7.02 35.85 -9.51
N SER A 108 5.88 35.61 -8.85
CA SER A 108 5.83 35.36 -7.41
C SER A 108 6.44 34.01 -7.02
N LEU A 109 6.43 33.01 -7.92
CA LEU A 109 7.04 31.70 -7.64
C LEU A 109 8.58 31.76 -7.57
N LYS A 110 9.21 32.75 -8.22
CA LYS A 110 10.67 32.93 -8.19
C LYS A 110 11.19 33.44 -6.85
N SER A 111 10.32 33.93 -5.95
CA SER A 111 10.72 34.41 -4.62
C SER A 111 10.71 33.32 -3.54
N ILE A 112 10.40 32.07 -3.90
CA ILE A 112 10.44 30.93 -2.97
C ILE A 112 11.76 30.18 -3.20
N ASP A 113 12.59 30.08 -2.16
CA ASP A 113 13.76 29.19 -2.17
C ASP A 113 13.29 27.74 -2.11
N PHE A 114 13.10 27.13 -3.28
CA PHE A 114 12.87 25.70 -3.39
C PHE A 114 14.15 24.93 -3.05
N PRO A 115 14.06 23.75 -2.40
CA PRO A 115 15.20 22.87 -2.21
C PRO A 115 15.94 22.61 -3.54
N PRO A 116 17.27 22.40 -3.54
CA PRO A 116 18.07 22.30 -4.75
C PRO A 116 17.62 21.21 -5.74
N ASP A 117 16.90 20.19 -5.28
CA ASP A 117 16.35 19.12 -6.14
C ASP A 117 15.09 19.55 -6.95
N GLN A 118 14.51 20.74 -6.67
CA GLN A 118 13.22 21.19 -7.22
C GLN A 118 13.31 22.41 -8.15
N SER A 119 14.37 23.21 -8.07
CA SER A 119 14.56 24.42 -8.91
C SER A 119 14.61 24.12 -10.42
N ALA A 120 15.02 22.90 -10.79
CA ALA A 120 15.01 22.42 -12.17
C ALA A 120 13.62 22.06 -12.72
N GLN A 121 12.63 21.75 -11.86
CA GLN A 121 11.30 21.29 -12.28
C GLN A 121 10.32 22.43 -12.58
N LEU A 122 10.46 23.58 -11.91
CA LEU A 122 9.61 24.76 -12.12
C LEU A 122 9.93 25.52 -13.41
N SER A 123 11.14 25.36 -13.95
CA SER A 123 11.56 25.99 -15.21
C SER A 123 10.92 25.36 -16.46
N GLY A 124 10.02 24.38 -16.30
CA GLY A 124 9.51 23.53 -17.37
C GLY A 124 8.02 23.25 -17.34
N VAL A 125 7.19 24.14 -16.78
CA VAL A 125 5.71 24.03 -16.90
C VAL A 125 5.27 24.44 -18.31
N ALA A 126 5.67 23.65 -19.30
CA ALA A 126 5.04 23.64 -20.61
C ALA A 126 3.87 22.62 -20.55
N PRO A 127 2.74 22.87 -21.23
CA PRO A 127 1.64 21.91 -21.31
C PRO A 127 2.17 20.55 -21.77
N GLU A 128 1.70 19.46 -21.16
CA GLU A 128 2.15 18.06 -21.35
C GLU A 128 2.37 17.64 -22.82
N GLN A 129 1.75 18.33 -23.78
CA GLN A 129 1.95 18.15 -25.22
C GLN A 129 3.40 18.35 -25.71
N ILE A 130 4.25 19.09 -24.98
CA ILE A 130 5.65 19.37 -25.39
C ILE A 130 6.65 18.42 -24.71
N LEU A 131 6.33 17.89 -23.52
CA LEU A 131 7.24 17.04 -22.72
C LEU A 131 7.40 15.60 -23.25
N GLU A 132 6.49 15.12 -24.10
CA GLU A 132 6.65 13.81 -24.77
C GLU A 132 7.76 13.81 -25.85
N ARG A 133 8.15 14.97 -26.38
CA ARG A 133 9.13 15.04 -27.48
C ARG A 133 10.60 15.09 -27.05
N GLN A 134 10.91 15.37 -25.77
CA GLN A 134 12.29 15.61 -25.33
C GLN A 134 12.82 14.66 -24.25
N ARG A 135 12.03 13.70 -23.78
CA ARG A 135 12.60 12.64 -22.93
C ARG A 135 13.42 11.70 -23.81
N SER A 136 14.73 11.67 -23.57
CA SER A 136 15.63 10.61 -24.01
C SER A 136 14.91 9.29 -23.79
N GLN A 137 14.54 8.59 -24.87
CA GLN A 137 13.84 7.32 -24.79
C GLN A 137 14.79 6.29 -24.17
N VAL A 138 14.78 6.22 -22.84
CA VAL A 138 15.29 5.03 -22.15
C VAL A 138 14.45 3.88 -22.70
N THR A 139 15.10 2.97 -23.42
CA THR A 139 14.44 1.82 -24.04
C THR A 139 14.03 0.86 -22.92
N VAL A 140 12.87 1.09 -22.33
CA VAL A 140 12.27 0.18 -21.35
C VAL A 140 11.68 -1.00 -22.11
N SER A 141 11.98 -2.23 -21.67
CA SER A 141 11.38 -3.43 -22.27
C SER A 141 9.85 -3.33 -22.22
N ALA A 142 9.22 -3.57 -23.37
CA ALA A 142 7.77 -3.62 -23.55
C ALA A 142 7.17 -5.02 -23.27
N ASP A 143 7.95 -5.90 -22.63
CA ASP A 143 7.50 -7.26 -22.31
C ASP A 143 6.33 -7.22 -21.33
N LYS A 144 5.16 -7.62 -21.83
CA LYS A 144 3.95 -7.78 -21.04
C LYS A 144 4.00 -9.12 -20.32
N ARG A 145 3.82 -9.10 -18.99
CA ARG A 145 3.78 -10.31 -18.15
C ARG A 145 2.45 -10.39 -17.43
N ARG A 146 1.84 -11.57 -17.41
CA ARG A 146 0.64 -11.81 -16.59
C ARG A 146 0.99 -11.70 -15.11
N ILE A 147 0.10 -11.04 -14.37
CA ILE A 147 0.13 -10.98 -12.92
C ILE A 147 -1.20 -11.48 -12.35
N THR A 148 -1.11 -12.25 -11.26
CA THR A 148 -2.28 -12.69 -10.50
C THR A 148 -2.00 -12.48 -9.02
N ILE A 149 -2.91 -11.82 -8.33
CA ILE A 149 -2.87 -11.60 -6.89
C ILE A 149 -4.01 -12.37 -6.25
N GLY A 150 -3.70 -13.08 -5.16
CA GLY A 150 -4.69 -13.89 -4.48
C GLY A 150 -4.43 -13.99 -2.98
N LEU A 151 -5.52 -14.25 -2.26
CA LEU A 151 -5.55 -14.42 -0.83
C LEU A 151 -5.92 -15.86 -0.50
N SER A 152 -5.26 -16.43 0.50
CA SER A 152 -5.64 -17.71 1.09
C SER A 152 -5.73 -17.58 2.61
N GLU A 153 -6.61 -18.36 3.22
CA GLU A 153 -6.81 -18.38 4.68
C GLU A 153 -6.46 -19.76 5.24
N GLU A 154 -5.78 -19.80 6.38
CA GLU A 154 -5.37 -21.05 7.01
C GLU A 154 -6.58 -21.92 7.42
N ARG A 155 -6.49 -23.25 7.25
CA ARG A 155 -7.59 -24.15 7.62
C ARG A 155 -7.37 -24.83 8.97
N ALA A 156 -6.28 -25.58 9.09
CA ALA A 156 -5.87 -26.25 10.31
C ALA A 156 -4.40 -26.69 10.21
N GLY A 157 -3.58 -26.30 11.18
CA GLY A 157 -2.17 -26.63 11.20
C GLY A 157 -1.33 -25.93 10.12
N ARG A 158 -0.01 -26.13 10.21
CA ARG A 158 0.99 -25.43 9.40
C ARG A 158 0.80 -25.69 7.91
N GLU A 159 0.70 -24.60 7.12
CA GLU A 159 0.77 -24.58 5.65
C GLU A 159 -0.43 -25.16 4.90
N THR A 160 -1.55 -25.48 5.57
CA THR A 160 -2.81 -25.78 4.87
C THR A 160 -3.64 -24.53 4.71
N PHE A 161 -3.96 -24.19 3.47
CA PHE A 161 -4.70 -22.98 3.13
C PHE A 161 -5.95 -23.34 2.31
N ASP A 162 -7.00 -22.57 2.54
CA ASP A 162 -8.29 -22.60 1.87
C ASP A 162 -8.59 -21.21 1.28
N LEU A 163 -9.75 -21.07 0.63
CA LEU A 163 -10.21 -19.81 0.08
C LEU A 163 -10.41 -18.76 1.18
N PHE A 164 -9.90 -17.56 0.93
CA PHE A 164 -10.14 -16.40 1.78
C PHE A 164 -11.61 -15.97 1.65
N ARG A 165 -12.25 -15.73 2.80
CA ARG A 165 -13.69 -15.43 2.88
C ARG A 165 -14.02 -13.95 3.09
N GLY A 166 -13.02 -13.12 3.35
CA GLY A 166 -13.22 -11.68 3.58
C GLY A 166 -13.45 -10.88 2.30
N GLN A 167 -13.82 -9.61 2.48
CA GLN A 167 -14.03 -8.67 1.39
C GLN A 167 -12.74 -7.93 1.02
N THR A 168 -12.68 -7.38 -0.20
CA THR A 168 -11.58 -6.53 -0.67
C THR A 168 -12.13 -5.36 -1.49
N ARG A 169 -11.52 -4.18 -1.35
CA ARG A 169 -11.76 -3.00 -2.19
C ARG A 169 -10.49 -2.69 -2.98
N MET A 170 -10.62 -2.11 -4.17
CA MET A 170 -9.49 -1.83 -5.05
C MET A 170 -9.56 -0.44 -5.66
N GLU A 171 -8.42 0.23 -5.72
CA GLU A 171 -8.23 1.50 -6.41
C GLU A 171 -7.01 1.39 -7.32
N LEU A 172 -7.15 1.86 -8.56
CA LEU A 172 -6.08 1.81 -9.55
C LEU A 172 -5.57 3.22 -9.82
N PHE A 173 -4.26 3.37 -9.62
CA PHE A 173 -3.50 4.56 -9.95
C PHE A 173 -2.58 4.25 -11.15
N PRO A 174 -2.08 5.28 -11.87
CA PRO A 174 -1.07 5.08 -12.89
C PRO A 174 0.16 4.33 -12.35
N GLY A 175 0.34 3.07 -12.76
CA GLY A 175 1.48 2.21 -12.35
C GLY A 175 1.38 1.60 -10.95
N ARG A 176 0.27 1.80 -10.23
CA ARG A 176 0.09 1.34 -8.86
C ARG A 176 -1.32 0.82 -8.63
N LEU A 177 -1.43 -0.37 -8.07
CA LEU A 177 -2.68 -0.98 -7.61
C LEU A 177 -2.71 -0.92 -6.08
N GLU A 178 -3.79 -0.37 -5.52
CA GLU A 178 -4.05 -0.42 -4.09
C GLU A 178 -5.24 -1.34 -3.81
N ILE A 179 -5.04 -2.25 -2.86
CA ILE A 179 -6.05 -3.20 -2.41
C ILE A 179 -6.25 -2.97 -0.92
N GLU A 180 -7.48 -2.75 -0.51
CA GLU A 180 -7.85 -2.60 0.89
C GLU A 180 -8.68 -3.80 1.34
N ILE A 181 -8.27 -4.41 2.44
CA ILE A 181 -9.05 -5.39 3.19
C ILE A 181 -9.65 -4.63 4.38
N PRO A 182 -10.96 -4.35 4.39
CA PRO A 182 -11.59 -3.66 5.50
C PRO A 182 -11.55 -4.49 6.78
N THR A 183 -11.78 -3.83 7.92
CA THR A 183 -11.97 -4.51 9.20
C THR A 183 -13.10 -5.52 9.11
N ASP A 184 -12.84 -6.75 9.56
CA ASP A 184 -13.87 -7.76 9.73
C ASP A 184 -14.27 -7.79 11.20
N ILE A 185 -15.46 -7.27 11.50
CA ILE A 185 -15.97 -7.13 12.88
C ILE A 185 -16.23 -8.50 13.51
N GLN A 186 -16.43 -9.55 12.70
CA GLN A 186 -16.67 -10.91 13.19
C GLN A 186 -15.39 -11.69 13.45
N ARG A 187 -14.23 -11.18 13.01
CA ARG A 187 -12.94 -11.84 13.16
C ARG A 187 -12.39 -11.65 14.56
N ASP A 188 -11.99 -12.73 15.20
CA ASP A 188 -11.15 -12.66 16.40
C ASP A 188 -9.68 -12.53 15.98
N TYR A 189 -9.16 -11.32 16.02
CA TYR A 189 -7.79 -11.00 15.63
C TYR A 189 -6.72 -11.79 16.43
N TRP A 190 -7.04 -12.32 17.61
CA TRP A 190 -6.10 -13.05 18.46
C TRP A 190 -6.04 -14.54 18.18
N THR A 191 -7.14 -15.14 17.73
CA THR A 191 -7.26 -16.59 17.61
C THR A 191 -7.63 -17.07 16.20
N ASP A 192 -8.03 -16.15 15.30
CA ASP A 192 -8.40 -16.52 13.95
C ASP A 192 -7.22 -16.91 13.06
N ARG A 193 -7.59 -17.60 11.99
CA ARG A 193 -6.71 -18.18 10.99
C ARG A 193 -5.81 -17.14 10.34
N ARG A 194 -4.59 -17.51 9.99
CA ARG A 194 -3.67 -16.59 9.30
C ARG A 194 -4.05 -16.43 7.83
N VAL A 195 -3.87 -15.24 7.30
CA VAL A 195 -4.07 -14.95 5.88
C VAL A 195 -2.73 -14.82 5.18
N ARG A 196 -2.68 -15.33 3.95
CA ARG A 196 -1.51 -15.26 3.08
C ARG A 196 -1.85 -14.54 1.79
N LEU A 197 -1.05 -13.53 1.47
CA LEU A 197 -1.03 -12.91 0.15
C LEU A 197 -0.09 -13.71 -0.76
N SER A 198 -0.53 -13.97 -2.00
CA SER A 198 0.30 -14.55 -3.05
C SER A 198 0.26 -13.65 -4.29
N ALA A 199 1.42 -13.31 -4.82
CA ALA A 199 1.59 -12.59 -6.07
C ALA A 199 2.37 -13.46 -7.06
N ALA A 200 1.77 -13.82 -8.19
CA ALA A 200 2.43 -14.54 -9.26
C ALA A 200 2.73 -13.60 -10.42
N ILE A 201 3.99 -13.59 -10.86
CA ILE A 201 4.46 -12.82 -12.02
C ILE A 201 5.01 -13.81 -13.04
N GLU A 202 4.40 -13.85 -14.22
CA GLU A 202 4.75 -14.75 -15.30
C GLU A 202 6.23 -14.69 -15.67
N GLN A 203 6.87 -15.87 -15.72
CA GLN A 203 8.30 -16.04 -16.05
C GLN A 203 9.25 -15.20 -15.17
N VAL A 204 8.84 -14.89 -13.93
CA VAL A 204 9.67 -14.21 -12.94
C VAL A 204 9.68 -14.95 -11.61
N ARG A 205 8.54 -14.98 -10.90
CA ARG A 205 8.45 -15.58 -9.56
C ARG A 205 7.02 -15.69 -9.05
N ILE A 206 6.87 -16.46 -7.98
CA ILE A 206 5.69 -16.38 -7.10
C ILE A 206 6.20 -15.91 -5.75
N GLU A 207 5.66 -14.81 -5.26
CA GLU A 207 6.01 -14.17 -3.99
C GLU A 207 4.84 -14.30 -3.02
N ARG A 208 5.14 -14.57 -1.75
CA ARG A 208 4.16 -14.84 -0.70
C ARG A 208 4.54 -14.14 0.58
N CYS A 209 3.56 -13.65 1.31
CA CYS A 209 3.76 -13.17 2.67
C CYS A 209 2.54 -13.49 3.52
N LEU A 210 2.77 -13.62 4.83
CA LEU A 210 1.67 -13.59 5.78
C LEU A 210 1.18 -12.14 5.88
N LEU A 211 -0.12 -11.98 5.84
CA LEU A 211 -0.76 -10.67 5.79
C LEU A 211 -1.21 -10.32 7.22
N PRO A 212 -0.63 -9.28 7.84
CA PRO A 212 -1.16 -8.77 9.10
C PRO A 212 -2.53 -8.13 8.80
N LEU A 213 -3.59 -8.69 9.38
CA LEU A 213 -4.93 -8.13 9.27
C LEU A 213 -5.15 -7.17 10.43
N TYR A 214 -4.85 -5.90 10.21
CA TYR A 214 -4.99 -4.87 11.23
C TYR A 214 -6.45 -4.59 11.58
N ARG A 215 -6.69 -4.26 12.85
CA ARG A 215 -7.94 -3.62 13.26
C ARG A 215 -7.97 -2.21 12.66
N GLY A 216 -9.07 -1.85 12.00
CA GLY A 216 -9.13 -0.65 11.16
C GLY A 216 -8.89 -0.92 9.67
N GLY A 217 -8.44 -2.13 9.31
CA GLY A 217 -8.25 -2.57 7.92
C GLY A 217 -6.80 -2.54 7.47
N THR A 218 -6.52 -3.27 6.40
CA THR A 218 -5.18 -3.49 5.85
C THR A 218 -5.12 -3.03 4.40
N ARG A 219 -4.12 -2.21 4.06
CA ARG A 219 -3.85 -1.76 2.70
C ARG A 219 -2.62 -2.47 2.14
N ILE A 220 -2.76 -3.00 0.93
CA ILE A 220 -1.72 -3.63 0.14
C ILE A 220 -1.50 -2.75 -1.08
N THR A 221 -0.29 -2.24 -1.23
CA THR A 221 0.14 -1.47 -2.39
C THR A 221 1.03 -2.34 -3.27
N ILE A 222 0.71 -2.38 -4.55
CA ILE A 222 1.45 -3.12 -5.58
C ILE A 222 1.88 -2.10 -6.63
N ALA A 223 3.17 -1.79 -6.67
CA ALA A 223 3.73 -0.83 -7.61
C ALA A 223 4.52 -1.52 -8.72
N ALA A 224 4.33 -1.06 -9.96
CA ALA A 224 5.13 -1.46 -11.10
C ALA A 224 6.26 -0.44 -11.31
N PRO A 225 7.52 -0.76 -10.95
CA PRO A 225 8.64 0.15 -11.17
C PRO A 225 8.87 0.40 -12.67
N ALA A 226 9.02 1.68 -13.04
CA ALA A 226 9.18 2.10 -14.44
C ALA A 226 10.44 1.52 -15.09
N PHE A 227 11.52 1.35 -14.32
CA PHE A 227 12.82 0.87 -14.81
C PHE A 227 13.05 -0.62 -14.58
N SER A 228 12.10 -1.33 -13.96
CA SER A 228 12.15 -2.78 -13.78
C SER A 228 10.85 -3.41 -14.27
N PRO A 229 10.64 -3.51 -15.60
CA PRO A 229 9.35 -3.88 -16.21
C PRO A 229 8.89 -5.30 -15.87
N SER A 230 9.76 -6.11 -15.25
CA SER A 230 9.49 -7.49 -14.83
C SER A 230 9.25 -7.63 -13.32
N ASP A 231 9.22 -6.51 -12.59
CA ASP A 231 9.18 -6.52 -11.13
C ASP A 231 7.88 -5.91 -10.61
N LEU A 232 7.53 -6.28 -9.38
CA LEU A 232 6.49 -5.66 -8.59
C LEU A 232 7.05 -5.42 -7.19
N GLU A 233 6.76 -4.25 -6.66
CA GLU A 233 7.02 -3.93 -5.27
C GLU A 233 5.73 -4.08 -4.47
N LEU A 234 5.78 -4.93 -3.44
CA LEU A 234 4.67 -5.18 -2.52
C LEU A 234 4.95 -4.45 -1.21
N SER A 235 3.97 -3.67 -0.77
CA SER A 235 4.02 -2.95 0.51
C SER A 235 2.70 -3.11 1.26
N ILE A 236 2.77 -3.42 2.55
CA ILE A 236 1.58 -3.69 3.37
C ILE A 236 1.58 -2.74 4.57
N PHE A 237 0.49 -2.01 4.74
CA PHE A 237 0.32 -1.03 5.81
C PHE A 237 -1.10 -1.08 6.38
N PRO A 238 -1.29 -0.74 7.66
CA PRO A 238 -2.63 -0.53 8.21
C PRO A 238 -3.31 0.68 7.56
N VAL A 239 -4.64 0.60 7.44
CA VAL A 239 -5.48 1.73 7.05
C VAL A 239 -5.53 2.77 8.18
N ASP A 240 -5.57 2.32 9.44
CA ASP A 240 -5.48 3.19 10.61
C ASP A 240 -4.14 3.97 10.63
N PRO A 241 -4.17 5.32 10.62
CA PRO A 241 -2.97 6.14 10.62
C PRO A 241 -2.10 5.98 11.88
N LYS A 242 -2.68 5.62 13.04
CA LYS A 242 -1.92 5.41 14.29
C LYS A 242 -1.07 4.16 14.23
N LEU A 243 -1.67 3.03 13.83
CA LEU A 243 -0.92 1.80 13.59
C LEU A 243 0.10 1.98 12.45
N ARG A 244 -0.26 2.77 11.42
CA ARG A 244 0.66 3.05 10.30
C ARG A 244 1.88 3.84 10.76
N ALA A 245 1.72 4.74 11.73
CA ALA A 245 2.82 5.48 12.33
C ALA A 245 3.82 4.53 12.99
N LEU A 246 3.34 3.51 13.71
CA LEU A 246 4.20 2.48 14.30
C LEU A 246 4.98 1.69 13.23
N VAL A 247 4.31 1.24 12.16
CA VAL A 247 4.96 0.51 11.05
C VAL A 247 6.04 1.37 10.38
N ARG A 248 5.75 2.64 10.11
CA ARG A 248 6.72 3.56 9.46
C ARG A 248 7.88 3.91 10.37
N ALA A 249 7.62 4.16 11.64
CA ALA A 249 8.66 4.39 12.64
C ALA A 249 9.57 3.16 12.76
N LEU A 250 9.00 1.95 12.71
CA LEU A 250 9.75 0.71 12.77
C LEU A 250 10.60 0.46 11.53
N ASP A 251 10.18 0.88 10.34
CA ASP A 251 10.92 0.68 9.09
C ASP A 251 12.00 1.75 8.88
N ALA A 252 11.61 3.02 8.92
CA ALA A 252 12.42 4.15 8.49
C ALA A 252 12.42 5.34 9.47
N GLY A 253 11.89 5.16 10.68
CA GLY A 253 11.82 6.24 11.67
C GLY A 253 13.17 6.71 12.18
N THR A 254 13.30 8.01 12.32
CA THR A 254 14.34 8.70 13.09
C THR A 254 14.00 8.71 14.59
N SER A 255 14.98 9.04 15.44
CA SER A 255 14.74 9.16 16.89
C SER A 255 13.67 10.21 17.22
N GLU A 256 13.63 11.35 16.50
CA GLU A 256 12.62 12.40 16.69
C GLU A 256 11.21 11.89 16.34
N GLU A 257 11.08 11.15 15.24
CA GLU A 257 9.79 10.57 14.82
C GLU A 257 9.30 9.50 15.80
N VAL A 258 10.19 8.69 16.36
CA VAL A 258 9.85 7.68 17.35
C VAL A 258 9.48 8.32 18.69
N ILE A 259 10.14 9.42 19.09
CA ILE A 259 9.76 10.22 20.27
C ILE A 259 8.35 10.77 20.08
N ALA A 260 8.04 11.37 18.93
CA ALA A 260 6.71 11.89 18.65
C ALA A 260 5.63 10.79 18.65
N VAL A 261 5.90 9.64 18.03
CA VAL A 261 4.99 8.48 18.08
C VAL A 261 4.76 8.01 19.52
N ARG A 262 5.82 7.96 20.34
CA ARG A 262 5.68 7.61 21.76
C ARG A 262 4.82 8.63 22.49
N ASP A 263 5.14 9.92 22.40
CA ASP A 263 4.50 10.96 23.20
C ASP A 263 3.05 11.20 22.77
N ASP A 264 2.78 11.22 21.46
CA ASP A 264 1.46 11.52 20.93
C ASP A 264 0.51 10.32 20.94
N LEU A 265 1.02 9.11 20.69
CA LEU A 265 0.21 7.91 20.42
C LEU A 265 0.30 6.84 21.51
N LEU A 266 1.47 6.67 22.16
CA LEU A 266 1.67 5.62 23.17
C LEU A 266 1.48 6.13 24.62
N ALA A 267 1.99 7.32 24.95
CA ALA A 267 2.12 7.82 26.32
C ALA A 267 0.81 8.36 26.93
N LYS A 268 -0.16 8.74 26.09
CA LYS A 268 -1.48 9.24 26.56
C LYS A 268 -2.32 8.18 27.25
N ASN A 269 -1.94 6.91 27.12
CA ASN A 269 -2.62 5.81 27.75
C ASN A 269 -1.58 5.07 28.62
N SER A 270 -1.93 4.71 29.87
CA SER A 270 -1.04 4.14 30.91
C SER A 270 -0.18 2.95 30.46
N ARG A 271 0.67 2.40 31.33
CA ARG A 271 1.42 1.15 31.05
C ARG A 271 0.51 0.02 30.56
N GLU A 272 -0.75 -0.05 31.00
CA GLU A 272 -1.77 -0.99 30.48
C GLU A 272 -2.28 -0.69 29.06
N ALA A 273 -1.90 0.45 28.48
CA ALA A 273 -2.33 0.88 27.16
C ALA A 273 -1.16 1.14 26.20
N MET A 274 0.06 1.35 26.70
CA MET A 274 1.29 0.95 25.97
C MET A 274 1.30 -0.57 25.71
N LEU A 275 0.66 -1.32 26.61
CA LEU A 275 0.51 -2.78 26.59
C LEU A 275 -0.94 -3.22 26.40
N GLY A 276 -1.79 -2.33 25.89
CA GLY A 276 -3.23 -2.56 25.71
C GLY A 276 -3.49 -3.61 24.65
N LEU A 277 -3.32 -4.87 25.03
CA LEU A 277 -3.75 -6.11 24.38
C LEU A 277 -5.28 -6.19 24.21
N GLN A 278 -5.99 -5.06 24.18
CA GLN A 278 -7.45 -4.97 24.12
C GLN A 278 -7.97 -4.54 22.74
N SER A 279 -7.12 -4.37 21.72
CA SER A 279 -7.67 -4.14 20.38
C SER A 279 -6.99 -4.82 19.19
N ASP A 280 -5.65 -4.84 19.09
CA ASP A 280 -4.95 -5.37 17.90
C ASP A 280 -3.61 -6.06 18.26
N PRO A 281 -3.43 -7.38 17.98
CA PRO A 281 -2.16 -8.10 18.21
C PRO A 281 -0.98 -7.52 17.42
N TRP A 282 -1.22 -6.92 16.26
CA TRP A 282 -0.17 -6.33 15.44
C TRP A 282 0.41 -5.08 16.09
N GLY A 283 -0.42 -4.29 16.78
CA GLY A 283 0.04 -3.14 17.55
C GLY A 283 1.04 -3.55 18.64
N ALA A 284 0.75 -4.62 19.38
CA ALA A 284 1.63 -5.16 20.41
C ALA A 284 2.98 -5.65 19.85
N ILE A 285 2.96 -6.37 18.71
CA ILE A 285 4.17 -6.78 18.01
C ILE A 285 4.99 -5.56 17.58
N LEU A 286 4.37 -4.55 16.97
CA LEU A 286 5.06 -3.34 16.50
C LEU A 286 5.71 -2.57 17.64
N VAL A 287 5.03 -2.42 18.78
CA VAL A 287 5.57 -1.77 19.98
C VAL A 287 6.77 -2.55 20.54
N GLY A 288 6.68 -3.88 20.62
CA GLY A 288 7.79 -4.73 21.06
C GLY A 288 9.02 -4.60 20.16
N LEU A 289 8.82 -4.61 18.83
CA LEU A 289 9.89 -4.42 17.86
C LEU A 289 10.49 -3.00 17.92
N LEU A 290 9.67 -1.98 18.12
CA LEU A 290 10.14 -0.59 18.30
C LEU A 290 10.95 -0.42 19.58
N ALA A 291 10.57 -1.07 20.68
CA ALA A 291 11.36 -1.03 21.92
C ALA A 291 12.70 -1.74 21.80
N ILE A 292 12.80 -2.80 21.00
CA ILE A 292 14.08 -3.43 20.68
C ILE A 292 14.94 -2.51 19.81
N ARG A 293 14.34 -1.84 18.81
CA ARG A 293 15.06 -0.93 17.91
C ARG A 293 15.48 0.38 18.59
N PHE A 294 14.65 0.90 19.50
CA PHE A 294 14.81 2.18 20.19
C PHE A 294 14.62 2.04 21.71
N PRO A 295 15.51 1.31 22.40
CA PRO A 295 15.33 0.94 23.81
C PRO A 295 15.30 2.14 24.76
N GLY A 296 16.01 3.23 24.46
CA GLY A 296 16.00 4.45 25.27
C GLY A 296 14.80 5.38 25.04
N ILE A 297 13.93 5.07 24.08
CA ILE A 297 12.77 5.90 23.75
C ILE A 297 11.49 5.18 24.15
N VAL A 298 11.27 3.97 23.63
CA VAL A 298 10.02 3.20 23.83
C VAL A 298 10.13 2.21 24.99
N GLY A 299 11.34 1.66 25.22
CA GLY A 299 11.63 0.70 26.27
C GLY A 299 12.13 1.33 27.59
N PRO A 300 12.52 0.51 28.57
CA PRO A 300 12.73 -0.94 28.47
C PRO A 300 11.48 -1.78 28.77
N PHE A 301 11.32 -2.88 28.01
CA PHE A 301 10.47 -4.01 28.40
C PHE A 301 11.35 -5.13 28.96
N ASP A 302 10.81 -5.94 29.86
CA ASP A 302 11.50 -7.06 30.49
C ASP A 302 11.11 -8.42 29.87
N GLU A 303 11.75 -9.48 30.35
CA GLU A 303 11.47 -10.85 29.87
C GLU A 303 10.04 -11.30 30.19
N GLU A 304 9.46 -10.82 31.31
CA GLU A 304 8.08 -11.12 31.71
C GLU A 304 7.09 -10.63 30.66
N TRP A 305 7.25 -9.39 30.20
CA TRP A 305 6.43 -8.86 29.11
C TRP A 305 6.54 -9.68 27.82
N GLY A 306 7.75 -10.11 27.46
CA GLY A 306 7.98 -10.98 26.31
C GLY A 306 7.31 -12.35 26.44
N ASN A 307 7.21 -12.89 27.65
CA ASN A 307 6.51 -14.14 27.94
C ASN A 307 5.00 -13.95 27.75
N GLU A 308 4.42 -12.90 28.34
CA GLU A 308 2.99 -12.58 28.18
C GLU A 308 2.58 -12.41 26.72
N LEU A 309 3.39 -11.68 25.93
CA LEU A 309 3.14 -11.50 24.50
C LEU A 309 3.13 -12.84 23.75
N ALA A 310 4.08 -13.72 24.03
CA ALA A 310 4.20 -15.02 23.36
C ALA A 310 3.11 -16.00 23.81
N ASP A 311 2.63 -15.89 25.05
CA ASP A 311 1.54 -16.72 25.55
C ASP A 311 0.20 -16.34 24.88
N GLN A 312 0.00 -15.06 24.56
CA GLN A 312 -1.20 -14.59 23.86
C GLN A 312 -1.11 -14.74 22.34
N ILE A 313 0.06 -14.51 21.73
CA ILE A 313 0.26 -14.49 20.27
C ILE A 313 1.29 -15.54 19.83
N GLY A 314 1.28 -16.70 20.47
CA GLY A 314 2.25 -17.78 20.22
C GLY A 314 2.23 -18.34 18.79
N TRP A 315 1.19 -18.04 18.01
CA TRP A 315 1.09 -18.37 16.59
C TRP A 315 1.92 -17.45 15.68
N ALA A 316 2.34 -16.27 16.16
CA ALA A 316 3.13 -15.32 15.40
C ALA A 316 4.63 -15.59 15.55
N PHE A 317 5.36 -15.60 14.44
CA PHE A 317 6.81 -15.71 14.44
C PHE A 317 7.47 -14.59 15.24
N ASP A 318 6.97 -13.37 15.04
CA ASP A 318 7.52 -12.12 15.55
C ASP A 318 7.48 -12.05 17.09
N ALA A 319 6.43 -12.58 17.73
CA ALA A 319 6.31 -12.64 19.19
C ALA A 319 7.45 -13.44 19.85
N HIS A 320 7.81 -14.59 19.27
CA HIS A 320 8.91 -15.43 19.76
C HIS A 320 10.28 -14.79 19.54
N VAL A 321 10.45 -14.01 18.46
CA VAL A 321 11.68 -13.23 18.21
C VAL A 321 11.82 -12.12 19.24
N ILE A 322 10.74 -11.39 19.54
CA ILE A 322 10.72 -10.37 20.59
C ILE A 322 11.12 -10.99 21.93
N ARG A 323 10.46 -12.09 22.33
CA ARG A 323 10.77 -12.83 23.56
C ARG A 323 12.24 -13.26 23.65
N ALA A 324 12.80 -13.80 22.56
CA ALA A 324 14.22 -14.15 22.49
C ALA A 324 15.15 -12.94 22.70
N SER A 325 14.83 -11.80 22.08
CA SER A 325 15.62 -10.58 22.21
C SER A 325 15.60 -10.05 23.64
N LEU A 326 14.44 -10.05 24.30
CA LEU A 326 14.28 -9.56 25.67
C LEU A 326 15.00 -10.46 26.68
N ALA A 327 14.95 -11.79 26.52
CA ALA A 327 15.71 -12.72 27.35
C ALA A 327 17.23 -12.48 27.27
N LEU A 328 17.75 -12.19 26.08
CA LEU A 328 19.17 -11.86 25.90
C LEU A 328 19.53 -10.50 26.52
N ALA A 329 18.71 -9.48 26.28
CA ALA A 329 18.95 -8.11 26.74
C ALA A 329 18.82 -7.94 28.26
N GLY A 330 17.89 -8.67 28.89
CA GLY A 330 17.66 -8.63 30.34
C GLY A 330 18.65 -9.45 31.18
N SER A 331 19.56 -10.20 30.54
CA SER A 331 20.49 -11.08 31.25
C SER A 331 21.49 -10.30 32.11
N ALA A 332 21.61 -10.68 33.39
CA ALA A 332 22.64 -10.14 34.27
C ALA A 332 24.04 -10.44 33.70
N PRO A 333 25.06 -9.61 33.95
CA PRO A 333 26.42 -9.81 33.44
C PRO A 333 27.17 -11.00 34.07
N SER A 334 26.47 -11.89 34.77
CA SER A 334 27.03 -13.11 35.32
C SER A 334 27.04 -14.22 34.26
N ARG A 335 28.10 -15.03 34.25
CA ARG A 335 28.28 -16.11 33.26
C ARG A 335 27.13 -17.12 33.27
N GLY A 336 26.58 -17.44 34.43
CA GLY A 336 25.46 -18.38 34.56
C GLY A 336 24.15 -17.81 34.00
N ALA A 337 23.86 -16.54 34.23
CA ALA A 337 22.69 -15.88 33.67
C ALA A 337 22.78 -15.75 32.14
N GLN A 338 23.97 -15.49 31.61
CA GLN A 338 24.21 -15.46 30.16
C GLN A 338 24.02 -16.84 29.52
N ASP A 339 24.55 -17.90 30.12
CA ASP A 339 24.39 -19.27 29.60
C ASP A 339 22.89 -19.68 29.58
N LEU A 340 22.12 -19.32 30.62
CA LEU A 340 20.66 -19.56 30.66
C LEU A 340 19.88 -18.73 29.62
N ALA A 341 20.21 -17.44 29.47
CA ALA A 341 19.58 -16.58 28.47
C ALA A 341 19.80 -17.10 27.04
N ILE A 342 20.98 -17.66 26.76
CA ILE A 342 21.28 -18.31 25.48
C ILE A 342 20.41 -19.55 25.26
N GLU A 343 20.24 -20.39 26.28
CA GLU A 343 19.38 -21.58 26.19
C GLU A 343 17.91 -21.22 25.94
N ASN A 344 17.40 -20.21 26.66
CA ASN A 344 16.05 -19.67 26.48
C ASN A 344 15.89 -19.11 25.06
N ALA A 345 16.81 -18.27 24.61
CA ALA A 345 16.76 -17.68 23.26
C ALA A 345 16.77 -18.75 22.16
N VAL A 346 17.60 -19.79 22.26
CA VAL A 346 17.59 -20.92 21.30
C VAL A 346 16.23 -21.62 21.28
N THR A 347 15.60 -21.78 22.45
CA THR A 347 14.27 -22.39 22.56
C THR A 347 13.19 -21.51 21.93
N TYR A 348 13.20 -20.21 22.19
CA TYR A 348 12.24 -19.26 21.64
C TYR A 348 12.41 -19.08 20.12
N LEU A 349 13.63 -19.00 19.60
CA LEU A 349 13.87 -18.95 18.15
C LEU A 349 13.42 -20.25 17.45
N ALA A 350 13.51 -21.40 18.12
CA ALA A 350 12.92 -22.64 17.61
C ALA A 350 11.39 -22.56 17.55
N ALA A 351 10.75 -22.00 18.58
CA ALA A 351 9.31 -21.77 18.57
C ALA A 351 8.89 -20.82 17.44
N ALA A 352 9.68 -19.77 17.16
CA ALA A 352 9.44 -18.88 16.01
C ALA A 352 9.40 -19.67 14.68
N GLN A 353 10.38 -20.54 14.42
CA GLN A 353 10.39 -21.37 13.20
C GLN A 353 9.23 -22.37 13.13
N VAL A 354 8.66 -22.79 14.27
CA VAL A 354 7.44 -23.59 14.33
C VAL A 354 6.22 -22.75 13.99
N ALA A 355 6.13 -21.55 14.58
CA ALA A 355 5.06 -20.59 14.36
C ALA A 355 4.92 -20.22 12.88
N GLY A 356 6.02 -20.09 12.13
CA GLY A 356 5.96 -20.06 10.67
C GLY A 356 6.95 -19.10 10.04
N SER A 357 6.44 -18.01 9.48
CA SER A 357 7.21 -16.98 8.79
C SER A 357 7.01 -15.62 9.47
N PRO A 358 8.03 -14.75 9.49
CA PRO A 358 7.89 -13.37 9.94
C PRO A 358 6.78 -12.62 9.19
N TYR A 359 6.08 -11.75 9.92
CA TYR A 359 5.22 -10.72 9.33
C TYR A 359 6.04 -9.49 8.94
N TYR A 360 6.98 -9.10 9.80
CA TYR A 360 7.81 -7.93 9.59
C TYR A 360 9.23 -8.29 9.17
N ARG A 361 9.79 -7.52 8.24
CA ARG A 361 11.17 -7.69 7.78
C ARG A 361 12.17 -7.55 8.93
N TYR A 362 11.93 -6.61 9.84
CA TYR A 362 12.79 -6.37 10.99
C TYR A 362 12.89 -7.58 11.93
N SER A 363 11.80 -8.32 12.13
CA SER A 363 11.83 -9.56 12.92
C SER A 363 12.74 -10.64 12.30
N ASN A 364 12.76 -10.75 10.97
CA ASN A 364 13.70 -11.66 10.29
C ASN A 364 15.16 -11.22 10.43
N GLN A 365 15.41 -9.90 10.39
CA GLN A 365 16.73 -9.33 10.64
C GLN A 365 17.20 -9.65 12.06
N LEU A 366 16.37 -9.36 13.07
CA LEU A 366 16.64 -9.68 14.48
C LEU A 366 16.90 -11.17 14.69
N PHE A 367 16.10 -12.04 14.06
CA PHE A 367 16.32 -13.49 14.10
C PHE A 367 17.73 -13.85 13.60
N GLY A 368 18.14 -13.30 12.45
CA GLY A 368 19.46 -13.56 11.85
C GLY A 368 20.61 -13.05 12.73
N GLU A 369 20.48 -11.84 13.25
CA GLU A 369 21.47 -11.21 14.14
C GLU A 369 21.63 -12.01 15.45
N MET A 370 20.54 -12.36 16.11
CA MET A 370 20.56 -13.19 17.32
C MET A 370 21.14 -14.58 17.03
N ALA A 371 20.73 -15.24 15.95
CA ALA A 371 21.23 -16.56 15.61
C ALA A 371 22.75 -16.56 15.36
N ALA A 372 23.28 -15.52 14.72
CA ALA A 372 24.72 -15.33 14.53
C ALA A 372 25.45 -15.02 15.85
N GLY A 373 24.90 -14.13 16.67
CA GLY A 373 25.46 -13.79 17.99
C GLY A 373 25.52 -14.99 18.92
N ILE A 374 24.44 -15.75 19.02
CA ILE A 374 24.36 -16.99 19.80
C ILE A 374 25.38 -18.02 19.26
N ALA A 375 25.52 -18.17 17.94
CA ALA A 375 26.50 -19.08 17.36
C ALA A 375 27.94 -18.73 17.78
N SER A 376 28.28 -17.44 17.76
CA SER A 376 29.58 -16.95 18.23
C SER A 376 29.80 -17.26 19.71
N TYR A 377 28.80 -17.00 20.55
CA TYR A 377 28.85 -17.27 21.99
C TYR A 377 29.04 -18.76 22.30
N ILE A 378 28.26 -19.63 21.66
CA ILE A 378 28.36 -21.10 21.84
C ILE A 378 29.72 -21.60 21.39
N LYS A 379 30.27 -21.11 20.28
CA LYS A 379 31.61 -21.48 19.81
C LYS A 379 32.69 -21.13 20.84
N ALA A 380 32.60 -19.96 21.48
CA ALA A 380 33.54 -19.53 22.50
C ALA A 380 33.39 -20.28 23.84
N ASN A 381 32.17 -20.74 24.17
CA ASN A 381 31.84 -21.30 25.48
C ASN A 381 31.38 -22.78 25.43
N ARG A 382 31.76 -23.51 24.38
CA ARG A 382 31.26 -24.86 24.06
C ARG A 382 31.39 -25.89 25.19
N LYS A 383 32.41 -25.77 26.04
CA LYS A 383 32.60 -26.69 27.19
C LYS A 383 31.56 -26.52 28.29
N ARG A 384 30.91 -25.34 28.37
CA ARG A 384 29.90 -25.02 29.39
C ARG A 384 28.48 -25.18 28.87
N ILE A 385 28.25 -24.79 27.62
CA ILE A 385 26.96 -24.97 26.97
C ILE A 385 26.83 -26.43 26.54
N GLY A 386 25.84 -27.14 27.09
CA GLY A 386 25.60 -28.54 26.77
C GLY A 386 25.41 -28.77 25.26
N ASP A 387 25.90 -29.91 24.77
CA ASP A 387 25.88 -30.26 23.34
C ASP A 387 24.47 -30.23 22.74
N THR A 388 23.44 -30.54 23.53
CA THR A 388 22.03 -30.45 23.12
C THR A 388 21.62 -29.06 22.64
N VAL A 389 22.05 -28.00 23.34
CA VAL A 389 21.73 -26.61 22.99
C VAL A 389 22.51 -26.20 21.74
N ALA A 390 23.79 -26.61 21.65
CA ALA A 390 24.63 -26.37 20.49
C ALA A 390 24.03 -27.02 19.21
N ASP A 391 23.62 -28.28 19.30
CA ASP A 391 23.02 -29.05 18.19
C ASP A 391 21.68 -28.46 17.77
N ARG A 392 20.84 -28.06 18.73
CA ARG A 392 19.56 -27.40 18.44
C ARG A 392 19.81 -26.10 17.69
N ARG A 393 20.75 -25.27 18.15
CA ARG A 393 21.13 -24.02 17.48
C ARG A 393 21.68 -24.27 16.07
N ASP A 394 22.55 -25.26 15.88
CA ASP A 394 23.12 -25.58 14.57
C ASP A 394 22.04 -26.02 13.58
N LYS A 395 21.03 -26.79 14.02
CA LYS A 395 19.85 -27.14 13.21
C LYS A 395 19.04 -25.90 12.81
N LEU A 396 18.77 -25.00 13.76
CA LEU A 396 18.03 -23.75 13.50
C LEU A 396 18.75 -22.87 12.48
N TYR A 397 20.05 -22.63 12.71
CA TYR A 397 20.87 -21.77 11.87
C TYR A 397 21.01 -22.35 10.47
N SER A 398 21.29 -23.65 10.36
CA SER A 398 21.42 -24.33 9.06
C SER A 398 20.12 -24.27 8.25
N ARG A 399 18.97 -24.43 8.92
CA ARG A 399 17.66 -24.29 8.27
C ARG A 399 17.43 -22.89 7.74
N TRP A 400 17.65 -21.87 8.57
CA TRP A 400 17.45 -20.47 8.19
C TRP A 400 18.41 -20.06 7.06
N HIS A 401 19.69 -20.44 7.17
CA HIS A 401 20.71 -20.13 6.18
C HIS A 401 20.39 -20.75 4.80
N ARG A 402 19.92 -22.00 4.77
CA ARG A 402 19.46 -22.67 3.54
C ARG A 402 18.28 -21.95 2.88
N GLU A 403 17.45 -21.31 3.69
CA GLU A 403 16.24 -20.62 3.26
C GLU A 403 16.47 -19.18 2.79
N LEU A 404 17.64 -18.58 3.07
CA LEU A 404 18.01 -17.21 2.66
C LEU A 404 17.76 -16.87 1.19
N PRO A 405 18.07 -17.73 0.20
CA PRO A 405 17.84 -17.39 -1.22
C PRO A 405 16.35 -17.22 -1.58
N LEU A 406 15.44 -17.69 -0.72
CA LEU A 406 14.00 -17.53 -0.90
C LEU A 406 13.45 -16.30 -0.18
N GLN A 407 14.21 -15.70 0.73
CA GLN A 407 13.76 -14.57 1.53
C GLN A 407 13.88 -13.27 0.74
N ARG A 408 12.89 -12.40 0.87
CA ARG A 408 12.88 -11.04 0.33
C ARG A 408 12.21 -10.10 1.33
N GLY A 409 12.39 -8.81 1.11
CA GLY A 409 11.67 -7.79 1.87
C GLY A 409 11.70 -6.46 1.14
N SER A 410 10.60 -5.71 1.25
CA SER A 410 10.44 -4.36 0.72
C SER A 410 9.75 -3.51 1.79
N GLY A 411 10.35 -2.37 2.13
CA GLY A 411 9.98 -1.58 3.31
C GLY A 411 9.80 -2.48 4.55
N PRO A 412 8.67 -2.34 5.29
CA PRO A 412 8.42 -3.12 6.51
C PRO A 412 8.04 -4.58 6.23
N THR A 413 7.68 -4.91 4.99
CA THR A 413 7.03 -6.19 4.65
C THR A 413 8.07 -7.26 4.36
N PHE A 414 7.88 -8.42 4.98
CA PHE A 414 8.66 -9.61 4.68
C PHE A 414 7.95 -10.52 3.69
N THR A 415 8.69 -11.05 2.73
CA THR A 415 8.15 -11.94 1.69
C THR A 415 9.05 -13.15 1.45
N TRP A 416 8.45 -14.21 0.92
CA TRP A 416 9.10 -15.45 0.55
C TRP A 416 8.78 -15.82 -0.89
N LEU A 417 9.80 -16.26 -1.60
CA LEU A 417 9.68 -16.83 -2.92
C LEU A 417 9.21 -18.29 -2.83
N ALA A 418 8.27 -18.65 -3.71
CA ALA A 418 7.88 -20.04 -3.88
C ALA A 418 9.08 -20.87 -4.34
N ARG A 419 9.21 -22.05 -3.77
CA ARG A 419 10.26 -23.01 -4.07
C ARG A 419 10.05 -23.64 -5.44
N ASP A 420 11.14 -23.89 -6.14
CA ASP A 420 11.16 -24.80 -7.27
C ASP A 420 11.09 -26.25 -6.76
N LEU A 421 9.95 -26.91 -6.98
CA LEU A 421 9.73 -28.28 -6.52
C LEU A 421 10.54 -29.30 -7.31
N ASP A 422 10.86 -29.00 -8.57
CA ASP A 422 11.58 -29.92 -9.44
C ASP A 422 13.07 -29.88 -9.09
N ALA A 423 13.64 -28.69 -8.94
CA ALA A 423 15.01 -28.53 -8.44
C ALA A 423 15.20 -29.15 -7.04
N LEU A 424 14.19 -29.03 -6.17
CA LEU A 424 14.22 -29.66 -4.85
C LEU A 424 14.20 -31.19 -4.93
N LYS A 425 13.38 -31.77 -5.81
CA LYS A 425 13.28 -33.23 -5.98
C LYS A 425 14.52 -33.83 -6.64
N GLU A 426 14.97 -33.22 -7.73
CA GLU A 426 16.05 -33.76 -8.57
C GLU A 426 17.43 -33.48 -7.98
N ARG A 427 17.65 -32.26 -7.48
CA ARG A 427 18.98 -31.78 -7.09
C ARG A 427 19.13 -31.60 -5.59
N LYS A 428 18.04 -31.74 -4.81
CA LYS A 428 18.00 -31.46 -3.38
C LYS A 428 18.45 -30.03 -3.04
N VAL A 429 18.30 -29.10 -3.99
CA VAL A 429 18.66 -27.69 -3.82
C VAL A 429 17.40 -26.86 -3.62
N LEU A 430 17.44 -25.97 -2.64
CA LEU A 430 16.37 -25.02 -2.36
C LEU A 430 16.59 -23.74 -3.17
N VAL A 431 15.87 -23.57 -4.28
CA VAL A 431 15.93 -22.37 -5.14
C VAL A 431 14.54 -21.80 -5.43
N PRO A 432 14.45 -20.49 -5.73
CA PRO A 432 13.20 -19.87 -6.15
C PRO A 432 12.69 -20.44 -7.48
N LYS A 433 11.37 -20.59 -7.61
CA LYS A 433 10.71 -20.90 -8.89
C LYS A 433 10.73 -19.67 -9.80
N ARG A 434 11.58 -19.68 -10.84
CA ARG A 434 11.79 -18.55 -11.75
C ARG A 434 10.86 -18.50 -12.97
N ASN A 435 10.27 -19.64 -13.33
CA ASN A 435 9.45 -19.74 -14.55
C ASN A 435 7.99 -20.11 -14.25
N PRO A 436 7.26 -19.37 -13.38
CA PRO A 436 5.84 -19.63 -13.18
C PRO A 436 4.99 -19.13 -14.36
N SER A 437 3.79 -19.70 -14.52
CA SER A 437 2.82 -19.30 -15.56
C SER A 437 2.13 -17.95 -15.30
N GLY A 438 2.42 -17.30 -14.17
CA GLY A 438 1.72 -16.10 -13.72
C GLY A 438 0.33 -16.38 -13.12
N LYS A 439 -0.17 -17.62 -13.14
CA LYS A 439 -1.47 -17.99 -12.54
C LYS A 439 -1.33 -18.56 -11.12
N LEU A 440 -2.27 -18.23 -10.25
CA LEU A 440 -2.44 -18.86 -8.94
C LEU A 440 -3.40 -20.04 -9.00
N ARG A 441 -3.35 -20.92 -8.00
CA ARG A 441 -4.20 -22.11 -7.93
C ARG A 441 -5.57 -21.73 -7.35
N ALA A 442 -6.62 -21.78 -8.16
CA ALA A 442 -7.97 -21.38 -7.74
C ALA A 442 -8.59 -22.25 -6.64
N ARG A 443 -8.09 -23.48 -6.43
CA ARG A 443 -8.65 -24.40 -5.42
C ARG A 443 -8.41 -23.98 -3.96
N ASP A 444 -7.35 -23.21 -3.71
CA ASP A 444 -6.84 -22.87 -2.37
C ASP A 444 -6.44 -21.39 -2.29
N THR A 445 -6.85 -20.59 -3.27
CA THR A 445 -6.52 -19.17 -3.37
C THR A 445 -7.68 -18.43 -4.02
N THR A 446 -8.27 -17.50 -3.28
CA THR A 446 -9.23 -16.53 -3.82
C THR A 446 -8.45 -15.53 -4.66
N VAL A 447 -8.60 -15.59 -5.97
CA VAL A 447 -7.97 -14.62 -6.88
C VAL A 447 -8.74 -13.31 -6.78
N ILE A 448 -8.07 -12.28 -6.31
CA ILE A 448 -8.67 -10.96 -6.11
C ILE A 448 -8.35 -10.00 -7.27
N PHE A 449 -7.26 -10.25 -7.99
CA PHE A 449 -6.87 -9.44 -9.14
C PHE A 449 -6.16 -10.27 -10.21
N GLU A 450 -6.53 -10.05 -11.47
CA GLU A 450 -5.82 -10.57 -12.65
C GLU A 450 -5.50 -9.44 -13.63
N GLY A 451 -4.23 -9.36 -14.03
CA GLY A 451 -3.76 -8.27 -14.87
C GLY A 451 -2.51 -8.60 -15.67
N GLN A 452 -1.95 -7.56 -16.28
CA GLN A 452 -0.62 -7.55 -16.88
C GLN A 452 0.19 -6.39 -16.33
N VAL A 453 1.48 -6.62 -16.17
CA VAL A 453 2.47 -5.57 -15.90
C VAL A 453 3.36 -5.37 -17.13
N SER A 454 3.65 -4.12 -17.46
CA SER A 454 4.58 -3.74 -18.52
C SER A 454 5.02 -2.28 -18.34
N ALA A 455 6.32 -2.01 -18.39
CA ALA A 455 6.89 -0.65 -18.44
C ALA A 455 6.26 0.34 -17.42
N GLY A 456 6.19 -0.06 -16.15
CA GLY A 456 5.63 0.79 -15.09
C GLY A 456 4.10 0.96 -15.14
N GLN A 457 3.38 0.13 -15.90
CA GLN A 457 1.92 0.14 -15.97
C GLN A 457 1.33 -1.20 -15.52
N ILE A 458 0.16 -1.12 -14.90
CA ILE A 458 -0.68 -2.25 -14.52
C ILE A 458 -1.97 -2.16 -15.33
N ALA A 459 -2.30 -3.22 -16.08
CA ALA A 459 -3.51 -3.33 -16.89
C ALA A 459 -4.34 -4.54 -16.44
N ILE A 460 -5.65 -4.51 -16.65
CA ILE A 460 -6.58 -5.57 -16.21
C ILE A 460 -6.98 -6.45 -17.39
N ILE A 461 -7.12 -7.75 -17.19
CA ILE A 461 -7.54 -8.70 -18.23
C ILE A 461 -8.95 -9.23 -17.93
N SER A 462 -9.82 -9.34 -18.93
CA SER A 462 -11.08 -10.08 -18.82
C SER A 462 -10.82 -11.57 -18.52
N GLY A 463 -11.54 -12.15 -17.56
CA GLY A 463 -11.47 -13.59 -17.27
C GLY A 463 -12.10 -14.38 -18.42
N GLY A 464 -11.34 -15.28 -19.05
CA GLY A 464 -11.88 -16.17 -20.08
C GLY A 464 -12.76 -17.27 -19.46
N VAL A 465 -14.00 -17.41 -19.97
CA VAL A 465 -15.07 -18.47 -19.92
C VAL A 465 -15.14 -19.50 -18.75
N ASN A 466 -14.09 -19.78 -17.99
CA ASN A 466 -14.06 -20.79 -16.92
C ASN A 466 -14.11 -20.22 -15.49
N SER A 467 -14.43 -18.94 -15.31
CA SER A 467 -14.66 -18.31 -13.99
C SER A 467 -16.15 -18.31 -13.59
N SER A 468 -16.87 -19.40 -13.89
CA SER A 468 -18.23 -19.65 -13.39
C SER A 468 -18.21 -20.54 -12.14
N ALA A 469 -17.61 -20.05 -11.05
CA ALA A 469 -17.81 -20.62 -9.71
C ALA A 469 -17.36 -19.62 -8.64
N GLY A 470 -18.25 -18.67 -8.34
CA GLY A 470 -18.01 -17.66 -7.33
C GLY A 470 -19.01 -16.52 -7.41
N SER A 471 -20.31 -16.84 -7.43
CA SER A 471 -21.37 -15.87 -7.15
C SER A 471 -21.27 -15.43 -5.69
N GLY A 472 -20.24 -14.63 -5.37
CA GLY A 472 -20.21 -13.78 -4.20
C GLY A 472 -20.96 -12.50 -4.55
N GLY A 473 -22.23 -12.47 -4.16
CA GLY A 473 -23.10 -11.32 -4.41
C GLY A 473 -22.47 -10.02 -3.93
N ILE A 474 -22.87 -8.93 -4.60
CA ILE A 474 -22.64 -7.56 -4.17
C ILE A 474 -23.27 -7.42 -2.76
N ALA A 475 -22.48 -7.67 -1.73
CA ALA A 475 -22.89 -7.50 -0.34
C ALA A 475 -22.65 -6.05 0.04
N VAL A 476 -23.66 -5.22 -0.20
CA VAL A 476 -23.80 -3.91 0.43
C VAL A 476 -24.11 -4.16 1.91
N SER A 477 -23.15 -3.91 2.79
CA SER A 477 -23.42 -3.81 4.22
C SER A 477 -22.88 -2.50 4.76
N ALA A 478 -23.84 -1.60 4.95
CA ALA A 478 -23.74 -0.40 5.76
C ALA A 478 -23.37 -0.79 7.20
N LEU A 479 -22.30 -0.17 7.70
CA LEU A 479 -22.05 0.17 9.10
C LEU A 479 -20.82 1.10 9.10
N GLU A 480 -21.04 2.34 8.68
CA GLU A 480 -20.08 3.43 8.83
C GLU A 480 -20.32 4.05 10.22
N LEU A 481 -19.38 3.84 11.14
CA LEU A 481 -19.32 4.65 12.36
C LEU A 481 -18.79 6.03 11.99
N HIS A 482 -19.51 7.02 12.49
CA HIS A 482 -19.53 8.41 12.06
C HIS A 482 -18.18 9.15 12.13
N SER A 483 -17.83 9.81 11.03
CA SER A 483 -17.38 11.21 11.08
C SER A 483 -18.27 11.98 10.12
N ALA A 484 -19.16 12.79 10.71
CA ALA A 484 -19.98 13.73 9.95
C ALA A 484 -19.02 14.75 9.28
N ASP A 485 -19.25 15.01 7.98
CA ASP A 485 -18.65 16.05 7.13
C ASP A 485 -17.75 15.61 5.96
N ALA A 486 -17.65 14.31 5.62
CA ALA A 486 -17.16 13.89 4.30
C ALA A 486 -18.31 13.44 3.38
N PRO A 487 -18.44 13.94 2.14
CA PRO A 487 -19.39 13.39 1.17
C PRO A 487 -19.06 11.91 0.90
N SER A 488 -20.05 11.05 1.04
CA SER A 488 -19.91 9.59 0.95
C SER A 488 -19.74 9.12 -0.49
N ASP A 489 -18.49 9.01 -0.93
CA ASP A 489 -18.06 8.63 -2.29
C ASP A 489 -18.22 7.12 -2.65
N SER A 490 -19.15 6.43 -1.99
CA SER A 490 -19.31 4.97 -2.09
C SER A 490 -19.94 4.54 -3.42
N LEU A 491 -19.42 3.46 -4.00
CA LEU A 491 -19.96 2.80 -5.20
C LEU A 491 -21.47 2.48 -5.06
N SER A 492 -21.94 2.21 -3.84
CA SER A 492 -23.35 1.89 -3.56
C SER A 492 -24.32 3.05 -3.83
N GLN A 493 -23.83 4.29 -3.93
CA GLN A 493 -24.64 5.48 -4.21
C GLN A 493 -24.74 5.81 -5.69
N MET A 494 -24.09 5.02 -6.54
CA MET A 494 -24.11 5.22 -7.98
C MET A 494 -25.55 5.12 -8.53
N PRO A 495 -26.07 6.17 -9.21
CA PRO A 495 -27.46 6.17 -9.69
C PRO A 495 -27.77 5.00 -10.65
N ALA A 496 -26.79 4.58 -11.46
CA ALA A 496 -26.90 3.44 -12.36
C ALA A 496 -27.28 2.12 -11.69
N PHE A 497 -27.04 1.94 -10.38
CA PHE A 497 -27.39 0.70 -9.69
C PHE A 497 -28.88 0.63 -9.32
N GLY A 498 -29.59 1.76 -9.34
CA GLY A 498 -31.04 1.81 -9.21
C GLY A 498 -31.80 1.49 -10.51
N ARG A 499 -31.10 1.39 -11.64
CA ARG A 499 -31.69 1.09 -12.96
C ARG A 499 -31.54 -0.41 -13.27
N PRO A 500 -32.50 -1.04 -13.97
CA PRO A 500 -32.39 -2.45 -14.34
C PRO A 500 -31.15 -2.68 -15.21
N PRO A 501 -30.47 -3.84 -15.09
CA PRO A 501 -29.35 -4.16 -15.95
C PRO A 501 -29.78 -4.22 -17.41
N GLY A 502 -28.84 -3.93 -18.31
CA GLY A 502 -29.00 -4.16 -19.74
C GLY A 502 -29.14 -5.65 -20.08
N PRO A 503 -29.14 -6.01 -21.37
CA PRO A 503 -29.17 -7.40 -21.81
C PRO A 503 -28.02 -8.23 -21.19
N ASP A 504 -28.21 -9.53 -21.00
CA ASP A 504 -27.20 -10.39 -20.36
C ASP A 504 -25.81 -10.33 -21.01
N VAL A 505 -25.77 -10.09 -22.33
CA VAL A 505 -24.53 -9.94 -23.12
C VAL A 505 -23.83 -8.60 -22.92
N ASP A 506 -24.56 -7.57 -22.45
CA ASP A 506 -24.02 -6.24 -22.15
C ASP A 506 -24.81 -5.59 -20.99
N PRO A 507 -24.56 -6.01 -19.73
CA PRO A 507 -25.36 -5.61 -18.57
C PRO A 507 -25.30 -4.11 -18.21
N ASN A 508 -24.38 -3.37 -18.81
CA ASN A 508 -24.20 -1.93 -18.57
C ASN A 508 -24.91 -1.07 -19.60
N LYS A 509 -25.39 -1.65 -20.71
CA LYS A 509 -26.03 -0.92 -21.79
C LYS A 509 -27.29 -0.19 -21.32
N GLY A 510 -27.34 1.12 -21.53
CA GLY A 510 -28.44 2.00 -21.14
C GLY A 510 -28.53 2.31 -19.65
N ARG A 511 -27.55 1.88 -18.83
CA ARG A 511 -27.61 2.02 -17.37
C ARG A 511 -26.97 3.31 -16.85
N PHE A 512 -26.15 3.98 -17.65
CA PHE A 512 -25.29 5.12 -17.26
C PHE A 512 -25.62 6.40 -18.04
N GLY A 513 -26.89 6.61 -18.37
CA GLY A 513 -27.37 7.82 -19.04
C GLY A 513 -27.16 7.84 -20.56
N GLY A 514 -26.51 6.83 -21.14
CA GLY A 514 -26.43 6.61 -22.59
C GLY A 514 -25.56 7.60 -23.37
N GLN A 515 -24.91 8.56 -22.71
CA GLN A 515 -24.09 9.60 -23.36
C GLN A 515 -22.62 9.49 -22.96
N ALA A 516 -21.73 9.51 -23.94
CA ALA A 516 -20.29 9.51 -23.70
C ALA A 516 -19.75 10.89 -23.25
N ARG A 517 -20.53 11.96 -23.44
CA ARG A 517 -20.18 13.33 -23.03
C ARG A 517 -21.32 13.96 -22.24
N CYS A 518 -21.02 14.45 -21.04
CA CYS A 518 -21.99 15.11 -20.17
C CYS A 518 -21.26 16.05 -19.19
N ASN A 519 -21.86 17.20 -18.85
CA ASN A 519 -21.36 18.14 -17.83
C ASN A 519 -19.87 18.53 -17.94
N GLY A 520 -19.36 18.71 -19.16
CA GLY A 520 -17.95 19.07 -19.40
C GLY A 520 -16.96 17.91 -19.26
N PHE A 521 -17.44 16.66 -19.17
CA PHE A 521 -16.64 15.45 -19.18
C PHE A 521 -16.89 14.63 -20.45
N ASN A 522 -15.84 13.98 -20.96
CA ASN A 522 -15.89 13.15 -22.16
C ASN A 522 -15.22 11.80 -21.90
N LEU A 523 -15.96 10.71 -22.10
CA LEU A 523 -15.46 9.33 -22.08
C LEU A 523 -15.13 8.88 -23.50
N SER A 524 -13.89 8.45 -23.71
CA SER A 524 -13.39 7.96 -24.99
C SER A 524 -12.62 6.65 -24.82
N ALA A 525 -12.48 5.88 -25.91
CA ALA A 525 -11.64 4.69 -25.93
C ALA A 525 -10.74 4.67 -27.17
N THR A 526 -9.53 4.16 -27.01
CA THR A 526 -8.61 3.83 -28.11
C THR A 526 -8.18 2.37 -28.03
N PHE A 527 -7.78 1.81 -29.17
CA PHE A 527 -7.51 0.38 -29.31
C PHE A 527 -6.07 0.12 -29.74
N GLU A 528 -5.42 -0.82 -29.07
CA GLU A 528 -4.08 -1.31 -29.41
C GLU A 528 -4.13 -2.81 -29.71
N PRO A 529 -3.47 -3.26 -30.79
CA PRO A 529 -3.34 -4.68 -31.09
C PRO A 529 -2.49 -5.37 -30.01
N THR A 530 -2.83 -6.63 -29.72
CA THR A 530 -1.99 -7.50 -28.88
C THR A 530 -1.29 -8.56 -29.72
N LYS A 531 -0.37 -9.34 -29.13
CA LYS A 531 0.24 -10.50 -29.80
C LYS A 531 -0.79 -11.56 -30.18
N SER A 532 -1.96 -11.59 -29.52
CA SER A 532 -3.06 -12.48 -29.85
C SER A 532 -4.10 -11.75 -30.72
N LYS A 533 -4.58 -12.41 -31.77
CA LYS A 533 -5.64 -11.86 -32.64
C LYS A 533 -7.00 -11.80 -31.95
N ASP A 534 -7.16 -12.55 -30.87
CA ASP A 534 -8.41 -12.66 -30.11
C ASP A 534 -8.54 -11.62 -29.00
N TRP A 535 -7.46 -10.91 -28.68
CA TRP A 535 -7.43 -9.94 -27.58
C TRP A 535 -7.03 -8.56 -28.09
N VAL A 536 -7.74 -7.55 -27.61
CA VAL A 536 -7.44 -6.14 -27.87
C VAL A 536 -7.19 -5.44 -26.55
N THR A 537 -6.17 -4.59 -26.53
CA THR A 537 -5.96 -3.65 -25.43
C THR A 537 -6.81 -2.41 -25.70
N ILE A 538 -7.60 -2.01 -24.71
CA ILE A 538 -8.49 -0.84 -24.77
C ILE A 538 -7.98 0.16 -23.74
N ASN A 539 -7.69 1.38 -24.18
CA ASN A 539 -7.36 2.50 -23.28
C ASN A 539 -8.58 3.41 -23.18
N LEU A 540 -9.25 3.37 -22.03
CA LEU A 540 -10.38 4.23 -21.68
C LEU A 540 -9.85 5.52 -21.08
N THR A 541 -10.38 6.65 -21.51
CA THR A 541 -10.01 7.99 -21.00
C THR A 541 -11.26 8.79 -20.72
N VAL A 542 -11.41 9.21 -19.46
CA VAL A 542 -12.32 10.29 -19.07
C VAL A 542 -11.49 11.57 -19.07
N GLU A 543 -11.90 12.55 -19.87
CA GLU A 543 -11.25 13.86 -19.97
C GLU A 543 -12.21 14.96 -19.53
N ALA A 544 -11.73 15.83 -18.65
CA ALA A 544 -12.42 17.05 -18.24
C ALA A 544 -12.05 18.21 -19.17
N GLU A 545 -13.05 19.01 -19.56
CA GLU A 545 -12.86 20.26 -20.28
C GLU A 545 -12.07 21.28 -19.44
N ARG A 546 -11.38 22.22 -20.10
CA ARG A 546 -10.52 23.22 -19.42
C ARG A 546 -11.26 24.10 -18.40
N SER A 547 -12.57 24.27 -18.56
CA SER A 547 -13.41 25.03 -17.64
C SER A 547 -13.73 24.29 -16.34
N VAL A 548 -13.55 22.96 -16.32
CA VAL A 548 -13.85 22.12 -15.17
C VAL A 548 -12.62 22.07 -14.26
N LYS A 549 -12.77 22.54 -13.03
CA LYS A 549 -11.71 22.43 -12.01
C LYS A 549 -11.65 21.00 -11.48
N ILE A 550 -10.50 20.36 -11.63
CA ILE A 550 -10.21 19.02 -11.07
C ILE A 550 -9.27 19.19 -9.88
N GLY A 551 -9.74 18.78 -8.71
CA GLY A 551 -8.95 18.78 -7.48
C GLY A 551 -8.03 17.55 -7.40
N VAL A 552 -6.93 17.69 -6.66
CA VAL A 552 -6.06 16.56 -6.32
C VAL A 552 -6.84 15.54 -5.50
N GLY A 553 -6.92 14.30 -6.00
CA GLY A 553 -7.68 13.21 -5.39
C GLY A 553 -9.08 12.99 -5.99
N ASP A 554 -9.54 13.86 -6.89
CA ASP A 554 -10.76 13.60 -7.67
C ASP A 554 -10.60 12.32 -8.50
N PHE A 555 -11.67 11.55 -8.66
CA PHE A 555 -11.63 10.23 -9.30
C PHE A 555 -12.91 9.93 -10.10
N ALA A 556 -12.84 8.88 -10.91
CA ALA A 556 -13.96 8.31 -11.64
C ALA A 556 -14.10 6.82 -11.33
N TRP A 557 -15.34 6.36 -11.13
CA TRP A 557 -15.67 4.94 -11.10
C TRP A 557 -15.86 4.45 -12.52
N PHE A 558 -15.05 3.48 -12.96
CA PHE A 558 -15.25 2.74 -14.20
C PHE A 558 -15.96 1.43 -13.92
N VAL A 559 -17.12 1.23 -14.53
CA VAL A 559 -17.90 -0.02 -14.46
C VAL A 559 -17.77 -0.77 -15.78
N LEU A 560 -17.08 -1.90 -15.70
CA LEU A 560 -16.79 -2.83 -16.79
C LEU A 560 -17.82 -3.95 -16.85
N HIS A 561 -17.66 -4.84 -17.83
CA HIS A 561 -18.44 -6.07 -17.92
C HIS A 561 -18.19 -6.98 -16.69
N PRO A 562 -19.17 -7.77 -16.21
CA PRO A 562 -19.00 -8.66 -15.05
C PRO A 562 -17.92 -9.75 -15.19
N THR A 563 -17.38 -9.99 -16.39
CA THR A 563 -16.28 -10.95 -16.61
C THR A 563 -14.91 -10.40 -16.19
N PHE A 564 -14.81 -9.10 -15.89
CA PHE A 564 -13.62 -8.51 -15.28
C PHE A 564 -13.64 -8.74 -13.77
N SER A 565 -12.47 -8.99 -13.19
CA SER A 565 -12.32 -9.16 -11.74
C SER A 565 -11.24 -8.19 -11.22
N PRO A 566 -11.65 -7.07 -10.57
CA PRO A 566 -13.03 -6.63 -10.32
C PRO A 566 -13.72 -6.00 -11.55
N SER A 567 -15.05 -5.93 -11.54
CA SER A 567 -15.85 -5.33 -12.61
C SER A 567 -16.13 -3.83 -12.41
N ALA A 568 -15.84 -3.27 -11.24
CA ALA A 568 -15.93 -1.84 -10.97
C ALA A 568 -14.62 -1.36 -10.32
N LEU A 569 -14.06 -0.26 -10.83
CA LEU A 569 -12.75 0.24 -10.45
C LEU A 569 -12.79 1.73 -10.19
N LYS A 570 -12.23 2.14 -9.06
CA LYS A 570 -11.97 3.55 -8.78
C LYS A 570 -10.64 3.96 -9.43
N VAL A 571 -10.67 5.01 -10.23
CA VAL A 571 -9.51 5.51 -10.99
C VAL A 571 -9.35 7.01 -10.76
N SER A 572 -8.24 7.42 -10.16
CA SER A 572 -7.98 8.83 -9.85
C SER A 572 -7.59 9.62 -11.11
N PHE A 573 -7.92 10.92 -11.10
CA PHE A 573 -7.46 11.85 -12.13
C PHE A 573 -5.97 12.17 -11.97
N ARG A 574 -5.29 12.31 -13.11
CA ARG A 574 -3.96 12.93 -13.22
C ARG A 574 -4.08 14.09 -14.20
N GLY A 575 -3.92 15.31 -13.70
CA GLY A 575 -4.30 16.51 -14.45
C GLY A 575 -5.80 16.48 -14.77
N ASN A 576 -6.16 16.69 -16.03
CA ASN A 576 -7.56 16.69 -16.48
C ASN A 576 -8.08 15.32 -16.94
N ARG A 577 -7.33 14.22 -16.73
CA ARG A 577 -7.69 12.89 -17.27
C ARG A 577 -7.63 11.77 -16.23
N ALA A 578 -8.63 10.91 -16.23
CA ALA A 578 -8.59 9.58 -15.60
C ALA A 578 -8.48 8.51 -16.70
N ARG A 579 -7.46 7.64 -16.62
CA ARG A 579 -7.15 6.65 -17.66
C ARG A 579 -7.17 5.23 -17.11
N LEU A 580 -7.90 4.35 -17.78
CA LEU A 580 -7.98 2.93 -17.44
C LEU A 580 -7.57 2.08 -18.66
N ARG A 581 -6.61 1.17 -18.47
CA ARG A 581 -6.13 0.25 -19.51
C ARG A 581 -6.59 -1.17 -19.23
N ILE A 582 -7.32 -1.77 -20.17
CA ILE A 582 -7.89 -3.11 -20.06
C ILE A 582 -7.56 -3.98 -21.28
N GLN A 583 -7.71 -5.30 -21.15
CA GLN A 583 -7.73 -6.26 -22.25
C GLN A 583 -9.05 -7.00 -22.31
N ALA A 584 -9.65 -7.05 -23.50
CA ALA A 584 -10.96 -7.63 -23.72
C ALA A 584 -10.98 -8.60 -24.92
N TYR A 585 -11.89 -9.57 -24.82
CA TYR A 585 -12.28 -10.52 -25.86
C TYR A 585 -13.72 -10.17 -26.28
N GLY A 586 -13.90 -9.05 -26.97
CA GLY A 586 -15.23 -8.55 -27.36
C GLY A 586 -15.53 -7.12 -26.88
N GLY A 587 -16.56 -6.53 -27.48
CA GLY A 587 -17.10 -5.23 -27.12
C GLY A 587 -18.18 -5.34 -26.04
N PHE A 588 -18.32 -4.27 -25.26
CA PHE A 588 -19.35 -4.13 -24.23
C PHE A 588 -19.54 -2.63 -23.95
N THR A 589 -20.53 -2.28 -23.15
CA THR A 589 -20.76 -0.91 -22.71
C THR A 589 -20.00 -0.64 -21.41
N VAL A 590 -19.16 0.40 -21.43
CA VAL A 590 -18.47 0.91 -20.25
C VAL A 590 -19.33 2.01 -19.64
N GLY A 591 -19.63 1.87 -18.35
CA GLY A 591 -20.22 2.93 -17.54
C GLY A 591 -19.14 3.69 -16.78
N VAL A 592 -19.31 5.00 -16.62
CA VAL A 592 -18.49 5.82 -15.73
C VAL A 592 -19.39 6.66 -14.84
N TRP A 593 -19.01 6.81 -13.58
CA TRP A 593 -19.63 7.76 -12.65
C TRP A 593 -18.57 8.61 -11.97
N LEU A 594 -18.79 9.91 -11.94
CA LEU A 594 -17.99 10.89 -11.23
C LEU A 594 -18.81 11.40 -10.04
N PRO A 595 -18.50 10.99 -8.79
CA PRO A 595 -19.35 11.29 -7.63
C PRO A 595 -19.47 12.77 -7.31
N LYS A 596 -18.34 13.50 -7.28
CA LYS A 596 -18.28 14.93 -6.94
C LYS A 596 -19.14 15.81 -7.85
N PRO A 597 -19.06 15.72 -9.20
CA PRO A 597 -19.99 16.43 -10.09
C PRO A 597 -21.30 15.64 -10.33
N ASN A 598 -21.52 14.52 -9.64
CA ASN A 598 -22.62 13.57 -9.83
C ASN A 598 -22.97 13.31 -11.30
N THR A 599 -21.97 12.96 -12.10
CA THR A 599 -22.11 12.82 -13.57
C THR A 599 -21.92 11.37 -13.98
N GLU A 600 -22.80 10.86 -14.84
CA GLU A 600 -22.70 9.52 -15.43
C GLU A 600 -22.35 9.64 -16.92
N LEU A 601 -21.45 8.77 -17.39
CA LEU A 601 -21.08 8.66 -18.79
C LEU A 601 -21.22 7.21 -19.23
N GLU A 602 -21.63 7.00 -20.48
CA GLU A 602 -21.79 5.67 -21.07
C GLU A 602 -21.11 5.61 -22.42
N CYS A 603 -20.30 4.57 -22.64
CA CYS A 603 -19.59 4.36 -23.89
C CYS A 603 -19.73 2.92 -24.37
N ASN A 604 -20.48 2.72 -25.46
CA ASN A 604 -20.55 1.43 -26.15
C ASN A 604 -19.30 1.25 -27.03
N LEU A 605 -18.41 0.34 -26.64
CA LEU A 605 -17.13 0.11 -27.32
C LEU A 605 -17.29 -0.35 -28.78
N ALA A 606 -18.36 -1.10 -29.08
CA ALA A 606 -18.63 -1.59 -30.43
C ALA A 606 -19.06 -0.48 -31.39
N ALA A 607 -19.61 0.63 -30.86
CA ALA A 607 -20.09 1.76 -31.64
C ALA A 607 -18.98 2.80 -31.97
N ILE A 608 -17.78 2.62 -31.43
CA ILE A 608 -16.67 3.57 -31.65
C ILE A 608 -16.12 3.41 -33.07
N ALA A 609 -15.95 4.53 -33.76
CA ALA A 609 -15.32 4.55 -35.07
C ALA A 609 -13.89 4.00 -34.99
N GLY A 610 -13.58 3.01 -35.84
CA GLY A 610 -12.27 2.35 -35.83
C GLY A 610 -12.12 1.24 -34.79
N ALA A 611 -13.18 0.85 -34.08
CA ALA A 611 -13.17 -0.32 -33.21
C ALA A 611 -12.75 -1.58 -34.02
N PRO A 612 -11.79 -2.39 -33.53
CA PRO A 612 -11.40 -3.63 -34.19
C PRO A 612 -12.59 -4.57 -34.38
N ARG A 613 -12.57 -5.40 -35.44
CA ARG A 613 -13.67 -6.35 -35.73
C ARG A 613 -14.07 -7.21 -34.53
N ILE A 614 -13.10 -7.65 -33.74
CA ILE A 614 -13.35 -8.45 -32.54
C ILE A 614 -14.21 -7.71 -31.50
N ILE A 615 -14.09 -6.38 -31.40
CA ILE A 615 -14.90 -5.53 -30.53
C ILE A 615 -16.29 -5.25 -31.13
N GLN A 616 -16.41 -5.25 -32.45
CA GLN A 616 -17.68 -4.97 -33.14
C GLN A 616 -18.60 -6.19 -33.24
N SER A 617 -18.02 -7.39 -33.31
CA SER A 617 -18.72 -8.63 -33.70
C SER A 617 -18.89 -9.65 -32.58
N ARG A 618 -18.19 -9.46 -31.45
CA ARG A 618 -18.32 -10.24 -30.22
C ARG A 618 -18.60 -9.28 -29.10
#